data_AF-A0A653EHW1-F1
#
_entry.id   AF-A0A653EHW1-F1
#
_cell.length_a   1.000
_cell.length_b   1.000
_cell.length_c   1.000
_cell.angle_alpha   90.00
_cell.angle_beta   90.00
_cell.angle_gamma   90.00
#
_symmetry.space_group_name_H-M   'P 1'
#
loop_
_entity.id
_entity.type
_entity.pdbx_description
1 polymer ?
#
loop_
_entity_poly.entity_id
_entity_poly.type
_entity_poly.pdbx_seq_one_letter_code
_entity_poly.pdbx_strand_id
1 'polypeptide(L)'
;MSSEARPVLLVFADSLAYYGPTGGLPADDPRIWPNIVAAQLDWDLELIGRIGWTCRDVWWAATQDPRSWAALPRAGAVVFATSGMDSLPSVLPTALRELIRYVRPPWLRRWARDGYAWAQPRFSPVARSALPPHLTVEYLEQTRGAIDFNRPGIPVVASLPSVHIAETYRRAHHGRKATAAAIIEWAQGHDIPLVDLKAAVAEHIMSGRGNPDGIHWNFEAHQAVAELMLKALAEAGVPNEKPRG
;
A
#
# COMPACT_ATOMS: atom_id res chain seq x y z
N MET A 1 -32.50 -20.04 6.20
CA MET A 1 -32.06 -18.67 6.58
C MET A 1 -30.82 -18.40 5.76
N SER A 2 -30.91 -17.55 4.74
CA SER A 2 -29.73 -17.13 3.96
C SER A 2 -28.81 -16.42 4.94
N SER A 3 -27.61 -16.94 5.20
CA SER A 3 -26.57 -16.13 5.81
C SER A 3 -26.39 -14.93 4.89
N GLU A 4 -26.69 -13.71 5.34
CA GLU A 4 -26.33 -12.52 4.57
C GLU A 4 -24.83 -12.60 4.27
N ALA A 5 -24.45 -12.37 3.02
CA ALA A 5 -23.05 -12.44 2.62
C ALA A 5 -22.28 -11.36 3.41
N ARG A 6 -21.16 -11.76 4.05
CA ARG A 6 -20.32 -10.84 4.81
C ARG A 6 -19.82 -9.71 3.89
N PRO A 7 -19.81 -8.44 4.36
CA PRO A 7 -19.20 -7.36 3.59
C PRO A 7 -17.72 -7.64 3.33
N VAL A 8 -17.18 -7.07 2.25
CA VAL A 8 -15.76 -7.21 1.89
C VAL A 8 -14.99 -5.95 2.28
N LEU A 9 -13.84 -6.10 2.93
CA LEU A 9 -12.84 -5.04 3.01
C LEU A 9 -12.00 -5.10 1.74
N LEU A 10 -12.16 -4.14 0.82
CA LEU A 10 -11.39 -4.08 -0.41
C LEU A 10 -10.12 -3.23 -0.18
N VAL A 11 -8.95 -3.86 -0.26
CA VAL A 11 -7.67 -3.20 0.00
C VAL A 11 -6.82 -3.19 -1.26
N PHE A 12 -6.51 -2.00 -1.75
CA PHE A 12 -5.48 -1.79 -2.77
C PHE A 12 -4.15 -1.47 -2.09
N ALA A 13 -3.14 -2.32 -2.26
CA ALA A 13 -1.90 -2.21 -1.50
C ALA A 13 -0.62 -2.52 -2.30
N ASP A 14 0.52 -2.19 -1.69
CA ASP A 14 1.83 -2.71 -2.07
C ASP A 14 2.28 -3.85 -1.13
N SER A 15 3.55 -4.22 -1.17
CA SER A 15 4.09 -5.31 -0.36
C SER A 15 4.03 -5.09 1.14
N LEU A 16 3.91 -3.85 1.63
CA LEU A 16 3.80 -3.57 3.07
C LEU A 16 2.55 -4.20 3.70
N ALA A 17 1.52 -4.49 2.90
CA ALA A 17 0.31 -5.10 3.42
C ALA A 17 0.43 -6.60 3.73
N TYR A 18 1.37 -7.32 3.11
CA TYR A 18 1.41 -8.78 3.21
C TYR A 18 2.82 -9.39 3.35
N TYR A 19 3.88 -8.58 3.36
CA TYR A 19 5.21 -9.05 3.73
C TYR A 19 5.41 -8.96 5.25
N GLY A 20 5.74 -10.10 5.85
CA GLY A 20 6.08 -10.19 7.26
C GLY A 20 7.60 -10.16 7.52
N PRO A 21 8.03 -10.60 8.72
CA PRO A 21 9.42 -10.49 9.17
C PRO A 21 10.43 -11.25 8.30
N THR A 22 10.00 -12.27 7.57
CA THR A 22 10.87 -13.18 6.80
C THR A 22 10.58 -13.21 5.30
N GLY A 23 9.63 -12.40 4.81
CA GLY A 23 9.29 -12.31 3.40
C GLY A 23 7.78 -12.21 3.15
N GLY A 24 7.38 -12.43 1.89
CA GLY A 24 5.99 -12.39 1.48
C GLY A 24 5.17 -13.52 2.11
N LEU A 25 4.01 -13.18 2.67
CA LEU A 25 3.04 -14.12 3.22
C LEU A 25 1.87 -14.32 2.25
N PRO A 26 1.13 -15.42 2.38
CA PRO A 26 -0.17 -15.59 1.73
C PRO A 26 -1.12 -14.43 2.05
N ALA A 27 -1.99 -14.10 1.10
CA ALA A 27 -2.97 -13.00 1.27
C ALA A 27 -4.00 -13.27 2.39
N ASP A 28 -4.15 -14.53 2.80
CA ASP A 28 -5.02 -15.01 3.87
C ASP A 28 -4.28 -15.27 5.20
N ASP A 29 -3.00 -14.88 5.33
CA ASP A 29 -2.28 -15.02 6.60
C ASP A 29 -2.97 -14.16 7.69
N PRO A 30 -3.42 -14.75 8.81
CA PRO A 30 -4.22 -14.03 9.80
C PRO A 30 -3.43 -12.92 10.52
N ARG A 31 -2.10 -12.88 10.38
CA ARG A 31 -1.23 -11.94 11.10
C ARG A 31 -0.92 -10.67 10.31
N ILE A 32 -1.30 -10.62 9.02
CA ILE A 32 -1.13 -9.40 8.25
C ILE A 32 -2.26 -8.40 8.58
N TRP A 33 -1.91 -7.12 8.66
CA TRP A 33 -2.84 -6.07 9.08
C TRP A 33 -4.21 -6.09 8.35
N PRO A 34 -4.31 -6.37 7.03
CA PRO A 34 -5.61 -6.40 6.37
C PRO A 34 -6.53 -7.49 6.92
N ASN A 35 -6.00 -8.68 7.22
CA ASN A 35 -6.76 -9.78 7.80
C ASN A 35 -7.11 -9.51 9.26
N ILE A 36 -6.24 -8.85 10.01
CA ILE A 36 -6.56 -8.41 11.38
C ILE A 36 -7.75 -7.45 11.36
N VAL A 37 -7.76 -6.46 10.46
CA VAL A 37 -8.86 -5.50 10.33
C VAL A 37 -10.16 -6.22 9.91
N ALA A 38 -10.11 -7.03 8.85
CA ALA A 38 -11.28 -7.75 8.37
C ALA A 38 -11.87 -8.68 9.44
N ALA A 39 -11.02 -9.39 10.19
CA ALA A 39 -11.46 -10.25 11.30
C ALA A 39 -12.11 -9.47 12.45
N GLN A 40 -11.62 -8.27 12.77
CA GLN A 40 -12.24 -7.42 13.81
C GLN A 40 -13.62 -6.89 13.39
N LEU A 41 -13.79 -6.56 12.11
CA LEU A 41 -15.06 -6.12 11.53
C LEU A 41 -16.05 -7.26 11.25
N ASP A 42 -15.61 -8.51 11.41
CA ASP A 42 -16.35 -9.69 10.94
C ASP A 42 -16.65 -9.65 9.42
N TRP A 43 -15.69 -9.21 8.62
CA TRP A 43 -15.79 -9.06 7.16
C TRP A 43 -14.86 -10.05 6.43
N ASP A 44 -15.10 -10.24 5.14
CA ASP A 44 -14.16 -10.91 4.24
C ASP A 44 -13.11 -9.92 3.73
N LEU A 45 -11.91 -10.38 3.36
CA LEU A 45 -10.86 -9.55 2.77
C LEU A 45 -10.74 -9.80 1.27
N GLU A 46 -10.71 -8.73 0.47
CA GLU A 46 -10.14 -8.76 -0.88
C GLU A 46 -8.89 -7.88 -0.91
N LEU A 47 -7.72 -8.52 -0.95
CA LEU A 47 -6.44 -7.83 -1.04
C LEU A 47 -5.91 -7.85 -2.48
N ILE A 48 -5.83 -6.67 -3.09
CA ILE A 48 -5.33 -6.47 -4.45
C ILE A 48 -4.03 -5.67 -4.36
N GLY A 49 -2.91 -6.35 -4.55
CA GLY A 49 -1.61 -5.72 -4.39
C GLY A 49 -0.47 -6.56 -4.93
N ARG A 50 0.63 -5.89 -5.30
CA ARG A 50 1.89 -6.54 -5.64
C ARG A 50 3.07 -5.74 -5.13
N ILE A 51 4.20 -6.43 -4.97
CA ILE A 51 5.47 -5.81 -4.64
C ILE A 51 5.82 -4.68 -5.61
N GLY A 52 6.21 -3.54 -5.03
CA GLY A 52 6.68 -2.39 -5.78
C GLY A 52 5.59 -1.53 -6.44
N TRP A 53 4.31 -1.80 -6.16
CA TRP A 53 3.19 -1.01 -6.67
C TRP A 53 3.18 0.41 -6.13
N THR A 54 2.88 1.34 -7.03
CA THR A 54 2.63 2.75 -6.77
C THR A 54 1.13 3.05 -6.89
N CYS A 55 0.69 4.28 -6.57
CA CYS A 55 -0.71 4.67 -6.80
C CYS A 55 -1.13 4.58 -8.29
N ARG A 56 -0.18 4.67 -9.23
CA ARG A 56 -0.44 4.38 -10.66
C ARG A 56 -0.90 2.93 -10.89
N ASP A 57 -0.28 1.97 -10.20
CA ASP A 57 -0.61 0.56 -10.38
C ASP A 57 -1.98 0.24 -9.79
N VAL A 58 -2.37 0.94 -8.71
CA VAL A 58 -3.73 0.88 -8.13
C VAL A 58 -4.78 1.31 -9.14
N TRP A 59 -4.57 2.41 -9.86
CA TRP A 59 -5.49 2.84 -10.93
C TRP A 59 -5.71 1.73 -11.97
N TRP A 60 -4.64 1.08 -12.42
CA TRP A 60 -4.74 -0.02 -13.37
C TRP A 60 -5.41 -1.25 -12.77
N ALA A 61 -5.14 -1.57 -11.50
CA ALA A 61 -5.81 -2.68 -10.82
C ALA A 61 -7.32 -2.41 -10.68
N ALA A 62 -7.72 -1.20 -10.30
CA ALA A 62 -9.13 -0.82 -10.19
C ALA A 62 -9.86 -0.87 -11.54
N THR A 63 -9.17 -0.53 -12.63
CA THR A 63 -9.78 -0.42 -13.97
C THR A 63 -9.55 -1.61 -14.89
N GLN A 64 -8.70 -2.58 -14.53
CA GLN A 64 -8.37 -3.73 -15.39
C GLN A 64 -8.37 -5.08 -14.66
N ASP A 65 -8.36 -5.12 -13.33
CA ASP A 65 -8.39 -6.39 -12.60
C ASP A 65 -9.84 -6.84 -12.34
N PRO A 66 -10.30 -7.96 -12.92
CA PRO A 66 -11.65 -8.46 -12.70
C PRO A 66 -11.93 -8.82 -11.23
N ARG A 67 -10.91 -9.06 -10.39
CA ARG A 67 -11.10 -9.25 -8.95
C ARG A 67 -11.56 -7.97 -8.27
N SER A 68 -11.03 -6.81 -8.68
CA SER A 68 -11.48 -5.50 -8.20
C SER A 68 -12.97 -5.31 -8.47
N TRP A 69 -13.42 -5.65 -9.69
CA TRP A 69 -14.81 -5.49 -10.10
C TRP A 69 -15.74 -6.50 -9.43
N ALA A 70 -15.26 -7.72 -9.15
CA ALA A 70 -16.03 -8.73 -8.42
C ALA A 70 -16.17 -8.38 -6.93
N ALA A 71 -15.16 -7.73 -6.34
CA ALA A 71 -15.16 -7.33 -4.94
C ALA A 71 -15.95 -6.04 -4.69
N LEU A 72 -15.86 -5.06 -5.59
CA LEU A 72 -16.45 -3.74 -5.39
C LEU A 72 -17.96 -3.76 -5.07
N PRO A 73 -18.83 -4.56 -5.71
CA PRO A 73 -20.25 -4.67 -5.36
C PRO A 73 -20.51 -5.26 -3.97
N ARG A 74 -19.54 -5.96 -3.38
CA ARG A 74 -19.64 -6.54 -2.02
C ARG A 74 -18.87 -5.73 -0.97
N ALA A 75 -18.06 -4.76 -1.38
CA ALA A 75 -17.18 -4.00 -0.50
C ALA A 75 -17.95 -3.15 0.53
N GLY A 76 -17.72 -3.34 1.83
CA GLY A 76 -18.22 -2.43 2.85
C GLY A 76 -17.40 -1.14 2.98
N ALA A 77 -16.12 -1.19 2.59
CA ALA A 77 -15.20 -0.06 2.56
C ALA A 77 -14.03 -0.34 1.60
N VAL A 78 -13.33 0.71 1.19
CA VAL A 78 -12.10 0.64 0.39
C VAL A 78 -10.94 1.27 1.14
N VAL A 79 -9.78 0.60 1.11
CA VAL A 79 -8.52 1.14 1.65
C VAL A 79 -7.49 1.29 0.55
N PHE A 80 -6.95 2.51 0.39
CA PHE A 80 -5.77 2.78 -0.42
C PHE A 80 -4.51 2.72 0.47
N ALA A 81 -3.93 1.53 0.57
CA ALA A 81 -2.71 1.24 1.32
C ALA A 81 -1.45 1.27 0.43
N THR A 82 -1.31 2.33 -0.37
CA THR A 82 -0.15 2.57 -1.25
C THR A 82 0.49 3.93 -0.93
N SER A 83 1.31 4.50 -1.83
CA SER A 83 2.14 5.71 -1.68
C SER A 83 3.53 5.52 -1.06
N GLY A 84 3.79 4.38 -0.41
CA GLY A 84 5.12 4.04 0.11
C GLY A 84 6.15 4.05 -1.02
N MET A 85 5.93 3.22 -2.03
CA MET A 85 6.78 3.11 -3.22
C MET A 85 6.88 4.40 -4.01
N ASP A 86 5.79 5.18 -4.11
CA ASP A 86 5.75 6.47 -4.80
C ASP A 86 6.85 7.41 -4.29
N SER A 87 6.99 7.48 -2.96
CA SER A 87 7.90 8.39 -2.29
C SER A 87 9.38 7.96 -2.35
N LEU A 88 9.66 6.68 -2.65
CA LEU A 88 11.00 6.13 -2.65
C LEU A 88 11.85 6.68 -3.81
N PRO A 89 13.17 6.84 -3.61
CA PRO A 89 14.05 7.27 -4.68
C PRO A 89 14.14 6.21 -5.78
N SER A 90 13.96 6.67 -7.01
CA SER A 90 13.97 5.84 -8.20
C SER A 90 15.06 6.28 -9.16
N VAL A 91 16.12 5.47 -9.26
CA VAL A 91 17.26 5.75 -10.13
C VAL A 91 16.92 5.51 -11.61
N LEU A 92 15.92 4.66 -11.86
CA LEU A 92 15.37 4.40 -13.19
C LEU A 92 13.85 4.47 -13.15
N PRO A 93 13.18 5.08 -14.14
CA PRO A 93 11.74 4.98 -14.28
C PRO A 93 11.26 3.53 -14.11
N THR A 94 10.17 3.34 -13.36
CA THR A 94 9.65 2.00 -13.02
C THR A 94 9.51 1.10 -14.25
N ALA A 95 9.00 1.63 -15.37
CA ALA A 95 8.88 0.88 -16.62
C ALA A 95 10.22 0.28 -17.10
N LEU A 96 11.32 1.06 -17.06
CA LEU A 96 12.64 0.57 -17.47
C LEU A 96 13.18 -0.48 -16.49
N ARG A 97 12.96 -0.30 -15.19
CA ARG A 97 13.31 -1.31 -14.18
C ARG A 97 12.57 -2.61 -14.43
N GLU A 98 11.27 -2.55 -14.70
CA GLU A 98 10.46 -3.73 -14.97
C GLU A 98 10.85 -4.43 -16.29
N LEU A 99 11.39 -3.71 -17.28
CA LEU A 99 11.90 -4.33 -18.52
C LEU A 99 13.05 -5.32 -18.27
N ILE A 100 13.81 -5.16 -17.18
CA ILE A 100 14.93 -6.06 -16.83
C ILE A 100 14.47 -7.53 -16.82
N ARG A 101 13.25 -7.82 -16.33
CA ARG A 101 12.75 -9.21 -16.25
C ARG A 101 12.60 -9.88 -17.61
N TYR A 102 12.39 -9.10 -18.66
CA TYR A 102 12.20 -9.55 -20.04
C TYR A 102 13.50 -9.57 -20.87
N VAL A 103 14.61 -9.04 -20.35
CA VAL A 103 15.90 -9.03 -21.04
C VAL A 103 16.36 -10.45 -21.36
N ARG A 104 16.80 -10.66 -22.60
CA ARG A 104 17.38 -11.91 -23.09
C ARG A 104 18.69 -11.60 -23.81
N PRO A 105 19.68 -12.51 -23.75
CA PRO A 105 19.69 -13.81 -23.05
C PRO A 105 19.88 -13.70 -21.51
N PRO A 106 19.77 -14.80 -20.72
CA PRO A 106 19.82 -14.75 -19.25
C PRO A 106 21.05 -14.09 -18.64
N TRP A 107 22.22 -14.17 -19.28
CA TRP A 107 23.44 -13.52 -18.79
C TRP A 107 23.32 -11.99 -18.85
N LEU A 108 22.68 -11.45 -19.90
CA LEU A 108 22.48 -10.01 -20.05
C LEU A 108 21.49 -9.49 -19.03
N ARG A 109 20.44 -10.27 -18.74
CA ARG A 109 19.48 -9.95 -17.67
C ARG A 109 20.16 -9.90 -16.30
N ARG A 110 21.03 -10.87 -15.99
CA ARG A 110 21.80 -10.85 -14.73
C ARG A 110 22.66 -9.60 -14.65
N TRP A 111 23.41 -9.30 -15.71
CA TRP A 111 24.23 -8.11 -15.78
C TRP A 111 23.42 -6.81 -15.60
N ALA A 112 22.26 -6.67 -16.26
CA ALA A 112 21.38 -5.53 -16.11
C ALA A 112 20.83 -5.40 -14.68
N ARG A 113 20.40 -6.51 -14.07
CA ARG A 113 19.95 -6.56 -12.68
C ARG A 113 21.06 -6.17 -11.70
N ASP A 114 22.27 -6.69 -11.90
CA ASP A 114 23.43 -6.42 -11.04
C ASP A 114 23.89 -4.96 -11.19
N GLY A 115 23.87 -4.42 -12.41
CA GLY A 115 24.13 -3.00 -12.69
C GLY A 115 23.10 -2.08 -12.01
N TYR A 116 21.81 -2.43 -12.08
CA TYR A 116 20.77 -1.71 -11.34
C TYR A 116 20.98 -1.79 -9.82
N ALA A 117 21.25 -2.99 -9.28
CA ALA A 117 21.52 -3.17 -7.85
C ALA A 117 22.77 -2.39 -7.38
N TRP A 118 23.76 -2.21 -8.25
CA TRP A 118 24.92 -1.36 -7.99
C TRP A 118 24.57 0.13 -8.03
N ALA A 119 23.78 0.57 -9.01
CA ALA A 119 23.43 1.97 -9.23
C ALA A 119 22.42 2.49 -8.20
N GLN A 120 21.42 1.68 -7.85
CA GLN A 120 20.30 2.06 -7.00
C GLN A 120 20.73 2.72 -5.69
N PRO A 121 21.55 2.10 -4.82
CA PRO A 121 22.01 2.76 -3.60
C PRO A 121 22.89 3.98 -3.88
N ARG A 122 23.72 3.97 -4.93
CA ARG A 122 24.67 5.07 -5.19
C ARG A 122 23.98 6.37 -5.59
N PHE A 123 22.91 6.28 -6.37
CA PHE A 123 22.17 7.44 -6.85
C PHE A 123 20.90 7.74 -6.05
N SER A 124 20.46 6.85 -5.16
CA SER A 124 19.28 7.07 -4.31
C SER A 124 19.26 8.42 -3.58
N PRO A 125 20.36 8.94 -3.00
CA PRO A 125 20.35 10.22 -2.28
C PRO A 125 19.97 11.44 -3.14
N VAL A 126 20.12 11.35 -4.47
CA VAL A 126 19.82 12.45 -5.42
C VAL A 126 18.73 12.09 -6.43
N ALA A 127 18.26 10.84 -6.42
CA ALA A 127 17.23 10.37 -7.33
C ALA A 127 15.87 11.00 -7.00
N ARG A 128 15.04 11.15 -8.01
CA ARG A 128 13.65 11.62 -7.83
C ARG A 128 12.79 10.51 -7.24
N SER A 129 11.67 10.87 -6.65
CA SER A 129 10.63 9.93 -6.23
C SER A 129 10.14 9.08 -7.41
N ALA A 130 9.82 7.82 -7.15
CA ALA A 130 9.33 6.87 -8.17
C ALA A 130 8.05 7.37 -8.84
N LEU A 131 7.19 8.03 -8.07
CA LEU A 131 6.06 8.78 -8.60
C LEU A 131 6.04 10.18 -7.97
N PRO A 132 6.00 11.26 -8.78
CA PRO A 132 5.87 12.63 -8.27
C PRO A 132 4.60 12.81 -7.42
N PRO A 133 4.63 13.63 -6.35
CA PRO A 133 3.49 13.83 -5.45
C PRO A 133 2.17 14.20 -6.13
N HIS A 134 2.21 15.07 -7.16
CA HIS A 134 1.01 15.45 -7.89
C HIS A 134 0.40 14.28 -8.68
N LEU A 135 1.24 13.40 -9.27
CA LEU A 135 0.75 12.20 -9.95
C LEU A 135 0.22 11.17 -8.96
N THR A 136 0.84 11.04 -7.78
CA THR A 136 0.31 10.19 -6.70
C THR A 136 -1.13 10.57 -6.37
N VAL A 137 -1.40 11.86 -6.13
CA VAL A 137 -2.74 12.37 -5.87
C VAL A 137 -3.66 12.20 -7.08
N GLU A 138 -3.18 12.49 -8.28
CA GLU A 138 -3.97 12.34 -9.51
C GLU A 138 -4.49 10.90 -9.67
N TYR A 139 -3.64 9.88 -9.46
CA TYR A 139 -4.08 8.48 -9.55
C TYR A 139 -4.96 8.05 -8.39
N LEU A 140 -4.73 8.56 -7.17
CA LEU A 140 -5.64 8.34 -6.05
C LEU A 140 -7.02 8.90 -6.35
N GLU A 141 -7.10 10.11 -6.90
CA GLU A 141 -8.37 10.76 -7.25
C GLU A 141 -9.06 10.07 -8.43
N GLN A 142 -8.33 9.69 -9.49
CA GLN A 142 -8.90 8.89 -10.58
C GLN A 142 -9.50 7.59 -10.05
N THR A 143 -8.79 6.89 -9.17
CA THR A 143 -9.26 5.64 -8.57
C THR A 143 -10.48 5.87 -7.68
N ARG A 144 -10.43 6.86 -6.77
CA ARG A 144 -11.55 7.24 -5.89
C ARG A 144 -12.78 7.59 -6.71
N GLY A 145 -12.64 8.46 -7.70
CA GLY A 145 -13.73 8.89 -8.57
C GLY A 145 -14.36 7.74 -9.36
N ALA A 146 -13.55 6.79 -9.86
CA ALA A 146 -14.08 5.60 -10.52
C ALA A 146 -14.82 4.66 -9.54
N ILE A 147 -14.32 4.50 -8.32
CA ILE A 147 -14.98 3.71 -7.28
C ILE A 147 -16.31 4.36 -6.87
N ASP A 148 -16.31 5.65 -6.60
CA ASP A 148 -17.49 6.43 -6.22
C ASP A 148 -18.54 6.43 -7.35
N PHE A 149 -18.13 6.52 -8.62
CA PHE A 149 -19.06 6.38 -9.74
C PHE A 149 -19.79 5.02 -9.77
N ASN A 150 -19.07 3.93 -9.46
CA ASN A 150 -19.65 2.57 -9.48
C ASN A 150 -20.35 2.19 -8.16
N ARG A 151 -19.95 2.79 -7.04
CA ARG A 151 -20.52 2.57 -5.72
C ARG A 151 -20.52 3.87 -4.91
N PRO A 152 -21.49 4.78 -5.19
CA PRO A 152 -21.51 6.10 -4.57
C PRO A 152 -21.52 6.06 -3.05
N GLY A 153 -20.67 6.86 -2.43
CA GLY A 153 -20.61 7.02 -0.97
C GLY A 153 -20.05 5.84 -0.20
N ILE A 154 -19.39 4.87 -0.85
CA ILE A 154 -18.64 3.84 -0.12
C ILE A 154 -17.55 4.50 0.76
N PRO A 155 -17.40 4.10 2.04
CA PRO A 155 -16.31 4.59 2.89
C PRO A 155 -14.93 4.31 2.27
N VAL A 156 -14.09 5.34 2.23
CA VAL A 156 -12.70 5.27 1.73
C VAL A 156 -11.75 5.72 2.82
N VAL A 157 -10.66 4.96 3.01
CA VAL A 157 -9.51 5.34 3.85
C VAL A 157 -8.24 5.29 3.00
N ALA A 158 -7.30 6.20 3.23
CA ALA A 158 -6.01 6.20 2.55
C ALA A 158 -4.84 6.22 3.54
N SER A 159 -3.68 5.73 3.11
CA SER A 159 -2.46 5.72 3.93
C SER A 159 -1.43 6.75 3.48
N LEU A 160 -0.75 7.37 4.43
CA LEU A 160 0.46 8.15 4.17
C LEU A 160 1.67 7.21 4.01
N PRO A 161 2.72 7.63 3.26
CA PRO A 161 3.87 6.76 3.01
C PRO A 161 4.57 6.34 4.30
N SER A 162 5.06 5.11 4.34
CA SER A 162 5.81 4.55 5.47
C SER A 162 7.25 5.08 5.57
N VAL A 163 8.06 4.48 6.44
CA VAL A 163 9.50 4.70 6.60
C VAL A 163 10.26 3.38 6.48
N HIS A 164 11.58 3.44 6.27
CA HIS A 164 12.43 2.27 6.06
C HIS A 164 13.88 2.57 6.49
N ILE A 165 14.67 1.53 6.77
CA ILE A 165 16.12 1.59 6.95
C ILE A 165 16.89 0.84 5.83
N ALA A 166 16.20 0.53 4.73
CA ALA A 166 16.76 -0.20 3.60
C ALA A 166 18.00 0.49 2.98
N GLU A 167 19.11 -0.27 2.93
CA GLU A 167 20.37 0.17 2.33
C GLU A 167 20.27 0.33 0.81
N THR A 168 19.39 -0.43 0.15
CA THR A 168 19.11 -0.30 -1.29
C THR A 168 18.71 1.12 -1.66
N TYR A 169 18.01 1.83 -0.76
CA TYR A 169 17.62 3.23 -0.94
C TYR A 169 18.50 4.20 -0.14
N ARG A 170 19.63 3.75 0.42
CA ARG A 170 20.49 4.49 1.35
C ARG A 170 19.73 5.19 2.47
N ARG A 171 18.65 4.56 2.94
CA ARG A 171 17.77 5.11 3.99
C ARG A 171 17.23 6.52 3.64
N ALA A 172 17.11 6.84 2.34
CA ALA A 172 16.69 8.16 1.91
C ALA A 172 15.16 8.29 1.89
N HIS A 173 14.65 9.37 2.51
CA HIS A 173 13.21 9.67 2.61
C HIS A 173 12.85 11.07 2.07
N HIS A 174 13.70 11.70 1.24
CA HIS A 174 13.48 13.08 0.80
C HIS A 174 12.16 13.27 0.04
N GLY A 175 11.68 12.25 -0.67
CA GLY A 175 10.37 12.26 -1.34
C GLY A 175 9.18 12.22 -0.39
N ARG A 176 9.35 11.60 0.79
CA ARG A 176 8.25 11.29 1.72
C ARG A 176 7.45 12.52 2.14
N LYS A 177 8.15 13.61 2.52
CA LYS A 177 7.49 14.82 3.04
C LYS A 177 6.56 15.44 1.99
N ALA A 178 7.03 15.54 0.74
CA ALA A 178 6.24 16.14 -0.34
C ALA A 178 5.06 15.23 -0.73
N THR A 179 5.27 13.91 -0.83
CA THR A 179 4.19 12.95 -1.11
C THR A 179 3.14 12.96 -0.01
N ALA A 180 3.54 12.93 1.26
CA ALA A 180 2.60 12.98 2.38
C ALA A 180 1.80 14.30 2.41
N ALA A 181 2.45 15.44 2.17
CA ALA A 181 1.77 16.73 2.12
C ALA A 181 0.70 16.79 1.03
N ALA A 182 1.00 16.29 -0.18
CA ALA A 182 0.05 16.24 -1.28
C ALA A 182 -1.16 15.34 -0.96
N ILE A 183 -0.92 14.17 -0.36
CA ILE A 183 -2.02 13.26 0.06
C ILE A 183 -2.87 13.88 1.15
N ILE A 184 -2.26 14.58 2.13
CA ILE A 184 -3.01 15.29 3.19
C ILE A 184 -3.93 16.35 2.58
N GLU A 185 -3.41 17.18 1.68
CA GLU A 185 -4.19 18.22 1.01
C GLU A 185 -5.36 17.64 0.21
N TRP A 186 -5.11 16.59 -0.57
CA TRP A 186 -6.15 15.88 -1.30
C TRP A 186 -7.22 15.29 -0.37
N ALA A 187 -6.80 14.57 0.66
CA ALA A 187 -7.72 13.91 1.58
C ALA A 187 -8.60 14.90 2.34
N GLN A 188 -8.07 16.07 2.69
CA GLN A 188 -8.86 17.17 3.28
C GLN A 188 -9.95 17.70 2.32
N GLY A 189 -9.66 17.76 1.02
CA GLY A 189 -10.65 18.19 0.01
C GLY A 189 -11.78 17.19 -0.24
N HIS A 190 -11.65 15.95 0.24
CA HIS A 190 -12.60 14.86 0.03
C HIS A 190 -13.10 14.21 1.33
N ASP A 191 -12.77 14.78 2.48
CA ASP A 191 -13.10 14.24 3.81
C ASP A 191 -12.69 12.76 4.00
N ILE A 192 -11.50 12.39 3.48
CA ILE A 192 -10.97 11.02 3.56
C ILE A 192 -10.10 10.86 4.81
N PRO A 193 -10.44 9.94 5.75
CA PRO A 193 -9.57 9.64 6.87
C PRO A 193 -8.23 9.06 6.42
N LEU A 194 -7.16 9.49 7.09
CA LEU A 194 -5.79 9.11 6.77
C LEU A 194 -5.13 8.30 7.88
N VAL A 195 -4.41 7.25 7.48
CA VAL A 195 -3.54 6.48 8.38
C VAL A 195 -2.08 6.84 8.15
N ASP A 196 -1.41 7.40 9.15
CA ASP A 196 0.04 7.63 9.10
C ASP A 196 0.80 6.33 9.42
N LEU A 197 1.23 5.62 8.37
CA LEU A 197 2.01 4.38 8.52
C LEU A 197 3.31 4.62 9.29
N LYS A 198 3.94 5.80 9.16
CA LYS A 198 5.15 6.11 9.93
C LYS A 198 4.86 6.12 11.43
N ALA A 199 3.72 6.67 11.85
CA ALA A 199 3.36 6.72 13.25
C ALA A 199 3.23 5.31 13.85
N ALA A 200 2.69 4.36 13.10
CA ALA A 200 2.59 2.97 13.55
C ALA A 200 3.93 2.22 13.59
N VAL A 201 4.79 2.42 12.58
CA VAL A 201 5.89 1.45 12.33
C VAL A 201 7.29 1.99 12.60
N ALA A 202 7.45 3.31 12.81
CA ALA A 202 8.77 3.93 12.91
C ALA A 202 9.64 3.31 14.00
N GLU A 203 9.09 3.05 15.20
CA GLU A 203 9.88 2.45 16.29
C GLU A 203 10.43 1.06 15.89
N HIS A 204 9.58 0.20 15.32
CA HIS A 204 9.96 -1.14 14.90
C HIS A 204 11.02 -1.13 13.80
N ILE A 205 10.84 -0.26 12.80
CA ILE A 205 11.75 -0.16 11.65
C ILE A 205 13.08 0.46 12.05
N MET A 206 13.07 1.57 12.77
CA MET A 206 14.29 2.28 13.15
C MET A 206 15.13 1.52 14.18
N SER A 207 14.51 0.63 14.97
CA SER A 207 15.21 -0.30 15.87
C SER A 207 15.72 -1.57 15.18
N GLY A 208 15.50 -1.73 13.87
CA GLY A 208 15.94 -2.92 13.12
C GLY A 208 15.15 -4.19 13.45
N ARG A 209 13.97 -4.06 14.06
CA ARG A 209 13.09 -5.20 14.39
C ARG A 209 12.21 -5.65 13.23
N GLY A 210 12.18 -4.89 12.13
CA GLY A 210 11.47 -5.26 10.91
C GLY A 210 12.16 -6.39 10.13
N ASN A 211 11.69 -6.60 8.90
CA ASN A 211 12.31 -7.53 7.97
C ASN A 211 13.77 -7.14 7.69
N PRO A 212 14.70 -8.11 7.52
CA PRO A 212 16.09 -7.84 7.17
C PRO A 212 16.33 -6.97 5.93
N ASP A 213 15.36 -6.85 5.02
CA ASP A 213 15.46 -5.92 3.89
C ASP A 213 15.35 -4.43 4.28
N GLY A 214 14.94 -4.15 5.52
CA GLY A 214 14.82 -2.83 6.10
C GLY A 214 13.59 -2.04 5.62
N ILE A 215 12.64 -2.67 4.92
CA ILE A 215 11.40 -2.07 4.42
C ILE A 215 10.19 -2.67 5.13
N HIS A 216 10.10 -4.00 5.14
CA HIS A 216 8.89 -4.69 5.61
C HIS A 216 8.91 -4.88 7.12
N TRP A 217 7.73 -5.21 7.64
CA TRP A 217 7.43 -5.07 9.06
C TRP A 217 7.57 -6.38 9.83
N ASN A 218 7.67 -6.27 11.15
CA ASN A 218 7.34 -7.36 12.05
C ASN A 218 5.83 -7.43 12.29
N PHE A 219 5.36 -8.48 12.96
CA PHE A 219 3.93 -8.66 13.23
C PHE A 219 3.37 -7.61 14.20
N GLU A 220 4.19 -7.07 15.10
CA GLU A 220 3.77 -5.99 16.00
C GLU A 220 3.45 -4.70 15.24
N ALA A 221 4.24 -4.37 14.20
CA ALA A 221 3.92 -3.25 13.32
C ALA A 221 2.66 -3.51 12.48
N HIS A 222 2.39 -4.75 12.04
CA HIS A 222 1.10 -5.09 11.41
C HIS A 222 -0.08 -4.87 12.37
N GLN A 223 0.06 -5.26 13.64
CA GLN A 223 -0.96 -5.02 14.67
C GLN A 223 -1.18 -3.51 14.89
N ALA A 224 -0.11 -2.72 15.03
CA ALA A 224 -0.20 -1.27 15.19
C ALA A 224 -0.88 -0.58 13.99
N VAL A 225 -0.58 -1.03 12.77
CA VAL A 225 -1.26 -0.52 11.56
C VAL A 225 -2.73 -0.91 11.54
N ALA A 226 -3.08 -2.14 11.90
CA ALA A 226 -4.47 -2.58 11.97
C ALA A 226 -5.30 -1.73 12.95
N GLU A 227 -4.72 -1.36 14.11
CA GLU A 227 -5.38 -0.50 15.09
C GLU A 227 -5.66 0.91 14.56
N LEU A 228 -4.74 1.51 13.81
CA LEU A 228 -4.98 2.81 13.18
C LEU A 228 -5.99 2.70 12.03
N MET A 229 -5.94 1.63 11.25
CA MET A 229 -6.91 1.38 10.16
C MET A 229 -8.33 1.24 10.69
N LEU A 230 -8.54 0.52 11.80
CA LEU A 230 -9.86 0.40 12.44
C LEU A 230 -10.40 1.75 12.90
N LYS A 231 -9.55 2.62 13.47
CA LYS A 231 -9.94 3.98 13.86
C LYS A 231 -10.34 4.82 12.65
N ALA A 232 -9.53 4.82 11.60
CA ALA A 232 -9.82 5.56 10.36
C ALA A 232 -11.09 5.04 9.66
N LEU A 233 -11.33 3.73 9.67
CA LEU A 233 -12.56 3.14 9.12
C LEU A 233 -13.79 3.57 9.93
N ALA A 234 -13.69 3.62 11.26
CA ALA A 234 -14.77 4.13 12.11
C ALA A 234 -15.05 5.62 11.84
N GLU A 235 -14.00 6.44 11.65
CA GLU A 235 -14.13 7.84 11.22
C GLU A 235 -14.79 7.97 9.83
N ALA A 236 -14.54 7.02 8.93
CA ALA A 236 -15.18 6.94 7.61
C ALA A 236 -16.63 6.43 7.66
N GLY A 237 -17.17 6.13 8.85
CA GLY A 237 -18.55 5.67 9.04
C GLY A 237 -18.74 4.15 8.98
N VAL A 238 -17.67 3.35 9.02
CA VAL A 238 -17.78 1.89 9.13
C VAL A 238 -18.21 1.50 10.56
N PRO A 239 -19.30 0.74 10.74
CA PRO A 239 -19.75 0.32 12.06
C PRO A 239 -18.71 -0.56 12.75
N ASN A 240 -18.44 -0.27 14.03
CA ASN A 240 -17.43 -0.98 14.82
C ASN A 240 -18.05 -2.09 15.72
N GLU A 241 -19.33 -2.41 15.52
CA GLU A 241 -20.02 -3.43 16.31
C GLU A 241 -19.97 -4.79 15.62
N LYS A 242 -19.39 -5.78 16.31
CA LYS A 242 -19.70 -7.19 16.02
C LYS A 242 -21.21 -7.39 16.21
N PRO A 243 -21.93 -8.07 15.30
CA PRO A 243 -23.29 -8.48 15.56
C PRO A 243 -23.31 -9.21 16.90
N ARG A 244 -24.12 -8.73 17.85
CA ARG A 244 -24.32 -9.42 19.13
C ARG A 244 -25.00 -10.76 18.84
N GLY A 245 -24.21 -11.82 18.79
CA GLY A 245 -24.67 -13.21 18.92
C GLY A 245 -25.00 -13.53 20.36
#